data_AF-A0A2W6VMF9-F1
#
_entry.id   AF-A0A2W6VMF9-F1
#
_cell.length_a   1.000
_cell.length_b   1.000
_cell.length_c   1.000
_cell.angle_alpha   90.00
_cell.angle_beta   90.00
_cell.angle_gamma   90.00
#
_symmetry.space_group_name_H-M   'P 1'
#
loop_
_entity.id
_entity.type
_entity.pdbx_description
1 polymer ?
#
loop_
_entity_poly.entity_id
_entity_poly.type
_entity_poly.pdbx_seq_one_letter_code
_entity_poly.pdbx_strand_id
1 'polypeptide(L)'
;MRAGLSMVNARLLRAIRGRAGGLPGDAGQGAQPLLVIEDFSETPWASLTFSGSRHSVDIRLEGGEAAVRKLSGELADWPDSLCEGLAGHFLAEMGVTEGACLHLDDGRMSLSLRLEALTIEE
;
A
#
# COMPACT_ATOMS: atom_id res chain seq x y z
N MET A 1 19.82 10.12 13.07
CA MET A 1 19.80 8.68 12.71
C MET A 1 18.97 8.54 11.46
N ARG A 2 19.54 8.07 10.34
CA ARG A 2 18.74 7.63 9.20
C ARG A 2 18.21 6.24 9.56
N ALA A 3 16.92 6.13 9.87
CA ALA A 3 16.28 4.81 9.93
C ALA A 3 16.36 4.23 8.51
N GLY A 4 17.22 3.23 8.31
CA GLY A 4 17.20 2.46 7.07
C GLY A 4 15.84 1.77 6.99
N LEU A 5 15.13 1.89 5.86
CA LEU A 5 13.93 1.09 5.64
C LEU A 5 14.29 -0.39 5.82
N SER A 6 13.50 -1.12 6.61
CA SER A 6 13.63 -2.57 6.70
C SER A 6 13.39 -3.18 5.31
N MET A 7 13.99 -4.35 5.07
CA MET A 7 13.87 -5.02 3.76
C MET A 7 12.43 -5.42 3.46
N VAL A 8 11.63 -5.68 4.50
CA VAL A 8 10.19 -5.93 4.43
C VAL A 8 9.46 -4.70 3.92
N ASN A 9 9.72 -3.52 4.50
CA ASN A 9 9.08 -2.26 4.11
C ASN A 9 9.40 -1.90 2.66
N ALA A 10 10.67 -2.06 2.25
CA ALA A 10 11.08 -1.83 0.88
C ALA A 10 10.37 -2.76 -0.11
N ARG A 11 10.05 -4.00 0.28
CA ARG A 11 9.27 -4.93 -0.55
C ARG A 11 7.79 -4.58 -0.59
N LEU A 12 7.17 -4.25 0.55
CA LEU A 12 5.77 -3.82 0.60
C LEU A 12 5.56 -2.59 -0.29
N LEU A 13 6.40 -1.55 -0.15
CA LEU A 13 6.34 -0.36 -0.98
C LEU A 13 6.56 -0.67 -2.47
N ARG A 14 7.44 -1.62 -2.79
CA ARG A 14 7.64 -2.06 -4.18
C ARG A 14 6.42 -2.79 -4.73
N ALA A 15 5.75 -3.62 -3.93
CA ALA A 15 4.52 -4.31 -4.32
C ALA A 15 3.37 -3.31 -4.55
N ILE A 16 3.18 -2.35 -3.62
CA ILE A 16 2.21 -1.25 -3.76
C ILE A 16 2.47 -0.49 -5.06
N ARG A 17 3.72 -0.10 -5.31
CA ARG A 17 4.11 0.59 -6.54
C ARG A 17 3.89 -0.26 -7.80
N GLY A 18 4.18 -1.56 -7.73
CA GLY A 18 3.94 -2.49 -8.84
C GLY A 18 2.46 -2.56 -9.25
N ARG A 19 1.55 -2.40 -8.29
CA ARG A 19 0.10 -2.36 -8.52
C ARG A 19 -0.39 -1.03 -9.07
N ALA A 20 0.09 0.09 -8.52
CA ALA A 20 -0.26 1.41 -9.05
C ALA A 20 0.20 1.63 -10.51
N GLY A 21 1.15 0.80 -10.98
CA GLY A 21 1.76 0.88 -12.30
C GLY A 21 2.87 1.92 -12.39
N GLY A 22 3.63 1.85 -13.48
CA GLY A 22 4.88 2.59 -13.67
C GLY A 22 4.73 4.11 -13.73
N LEU A 23 5.86 4.81 -13.78
CA LEU A 23 6.02 6.28 -13.75
C LEU A 23 4.88 7.06 -14.44
N PRO A 24 4.52 8.25 -13.92
CA PRO A 24 3.45 9.07 -14.48
C PRO A 24 3.72 9.33 -15.97
N GLY A 25 2.92 8.69 -16.82
CA GLY A 25 3.07 8.71 -18.26
C GLY A 25 1.70 8.59 -18.92
N ASP A 26 1.36 9.63 -19.68
CA ASP A 26 0.19 9.82 -20.53
C ASP A 26 -1.16 10.05 -19.84
N ALA A 27 -1.45 11.35 -19.68
CA ALA A 27 -2.77 11.93 -19.44
C ALA A 27 -3.69 11.72 -20.67
N GLY A 28 -4.11 10.48 -20.91
CA GLY A 28 -5.26 10.13 -21.74
C GLY A 28 -6.40 9.57 -20.90
N GLN A 29 -7.62 9.50 -21.43
CA GLN A 29 -8.72 8.76 -20.80
C GLN A 29 -8.27 7.29 -20.58
N GLY A 30 -7.91 6.95 -19.34
CA GLY A 30 -7.19 5.72 -19.00
C GLY A 30 -5.88 5.92 -18.21
N ALA A 31 -5.50 7.16 -17.89
CA ALA A 31 -4.35 7.49 -17.06
C ALA A 31 -4.47 6.87 -15.67
N GLN A 32 -3.40 6.23 -15.21
CA GLN A 32 -3.35 5.66 -13.86
C GLN A 32 -3.45 6.75 -12.79
N PRO A 33 -4.09 6.48 -11.64
CA PRO A 33 -4.09 7.41 -10.54
C PRO A 33 -2.67 7.72 -10.08
N LEU A 34 -2.43 8.96 -9.70
CA LEU A 34 -1.27 9.31 -8.91
C LEU A 34 -1.39 8.62 -7.54
N LEU A 35 -0.39 7.81 -7.19
CA LEU A 35 -0.25 7.22 -5.86
C LEU A 35 0.81 8.00 -5.07
N VAL A 36 0.41 8.53 -3.92
CA VAL A 36 1.28 9.23 -2.97
C VAL A 36 1.35 8.39 -1.70
N ILE A 37 2.56 8.11 -1.22
CA ILE A 37 2.77 7.59 0.14
C ILE A 37 2.90 8.79 1.06
N GLU A 38 1.94 8.97 1.95
CA GLU A 38 1.89 10.10 2.89
C GLU A 38 2.67 9.81 4.17
N ASP A 39 2.53 8.60 4.68
CA ASP A 39 3.27 8.12 5.85
C ASP A 39 3.56 6.62 5.74
N PHE A 40 4.60 6.19 6.43
CA PHE A 40 4.95 4.80 6.59
C PHE A 40 5.51 4.59 8.00
N SER A 41 4.98 3.59 8.70
CA SER A 41 5.46 3.21 10.02
C SER A 41 5.59 1.69 10.17
N GLU A 42 6.52 1.29 11.03
CA GLU A 42 6.74 -0.09 11.45
C GLU A 42 6.80 -0.11 12.97
N THR A 43 6.07 -1.03 13.58
CA THR A 43 6.04 -1.21 15.03
C THR A 43 6.29 -2.68 15.36
N PRO A 44 7.23 -3.01 16.27
CA PRO A 44 7.44 -4.38 16.69
C PRO A 44 6.15 -5.01 17.23
N TRP A 45 5.95 -6.29 16.93
CA TRP A 45 4.82 -7.08 17.40
C TRP A 45 5.30 -8.42 17.93
N ALA A 46 4.67 -8.90 18.98
CA ALA A 46 4.90 -10.24 19.50
C ALA A 46 3.63 -10.82 20.11
N SER A 47 3.55 -12.14 20.07
CA SER A 47 2.60 -12.97 20.80
C SER A 47 3.36 -13.91 21.74
N LEU A 48 2.67 -14.87 22.35
CA LEU A 48 3.31 -15.89 23.18
C LEU A 48 4.27 -16.78 22.38
N THR A 49 4.01 -16.99 21.09
CA THR A 49 4.71 -17.99 20.25
C THR A 49 5.41 -17.40 19.03
N PHE A 50 5.16 -16.13 18.69
CA PHE A 50 5.66 -15.51 17.46
C PHE A 50 6.13 -14.08 17.73
N SER A 51 7.17 -13.66 17.02
CA SER A 51 7.65 -12.28 16.92
C SER A 51 7.49 -11.78 15.48
N GLY A 52 7.51 -10.46 15.31
CA GLY A 52 7.41 -9.84 14.00
C GLY A 52 7.16 -8.34 14.08
N SER A 53 6.48 -7.81 13.07
CA SER A 53 6.23 -6.38 12.92
C SER A 53 4.85 -6.09 12.35
N ARG A 54 4.23 -5.01 12.82
CA ARG A 54 3.09 -4.37 12.17
C ARG A 54 3.57 -3.21 11.33
N HIS A 55 3.15 -3.20 10.08
CA HIS A 55 3.46 -2.16 9.11
C HIS A 55 2.18 -1.40 8.81
N SER A 56 2.27 -0.07 8.77
CA SER A 56 1.17 0.79 8.37
C SER A 56 1.66 1.75 7.29
N VAL A 57 0.90 1.86 6.20
CA VAL A 57 1.19 2.73 5.06
C VAL A 57 -0.03 3.58 4.77
N ASP A 58 0.12 4.89 4.90
CA ASP A 58 -0.90 5.84 4.51
C ASP A 58 -0.67 6.25 3.06
N ILE A 59 -1.68 6.04 2.24
CA ILE A 59 -1.63 6.18 0.79
C ILE A 59 -2.72 7.16 0.37
N ARG A 60 -2.41 8.10 -0.51
CA ARG A 60 -3.40 8.93 -1.19
C ARG A 60 -3.39 8.63 -2.68
N LEU A 61 -4.56 8.30 -3.21
CA LEU A 61 -4.80 8.12 -4.63
C LEU A 61 -5.48 9.36 -5.20
N GLU A 62 -4.97 9.90 -6.30
CA GLU A 62 -5.55 11.05 -7.00
C GLU A 62 -5.68 10.76 -8.49
N GLY A 63 -6.86 10.95 -9.07
CA GLY A 63 -7.07 10.70 -10.49
C GLY A 63 -8.53 10.69 -10.88
N GLY A 64 -8.85 10.18 -12.07
CA GLY A 64 -10.25 9.97 -12.45
C GLY A 64 -10.92 8.96 -11.52
N GLU A 65 -12.17 9.21 -11.12
CA GLU A 65 -12.91 8.40 -10.14
C GLU A 65 -12.85 6.89 -10.44
N ALA A 66 -13.16 6.50 -11.68
CA ALA A 66 -13.13 5.09 -12.09
C ALA A 66 -11.73 4.45 -11.95
N ALA A 67 -10.67 5.20 -12.27
CA ALA A 67 -9.31 4.72 -12.16
C ALA A 67 -8.89 4.57 -10.69
N VAL A 68 -9.26 5.52 -9.83
CA VAL A 68 -8.98 5.47 -8.39
C VAL A 68 -9.74 4.32 -7.73
N ARG A 69 -11.04 4.14 -8.04
CA ARG A 69 -11.85 3.03 -7.52
C ARG A 69 -11.31 1.67 -7.96
N LYS A 70 -10.88 1.56 -9.21
CA LYS A 70 -10.22 0.34 -9.72
C LYS A 70 -8.96 0.03 -8.92
N LEU A 71 -8.05 0.99 -8.76
CA LEU A 71 -6.80 0.77 -8.03
C LEU A 71 -7.05 0.51 -6.53
N SER A 72 -8.01 1.20 -5.89
CA SER A 72 -8.43 0.90 -4.52
C SER A 72 -8.86 -0.57 -4.38
N GLY A 73 -9.71 -1.04 -5.29
CA GLY A 73 -10.14 -2.45 -5.33
C GLY A 73 -8.98 -3.42 -5.55
N GLU A 74 -8.04 -3.10 -6.43
CA GLU A 74 -6.84 -3.92 -6.68
C GLU A 74 -5.86 -3.95 -5.49
N LEU A 75 -5.83 -2.90 -4.66
CA LEU A 75 -5.06 -2.87 -3.42
C LEU A 75 -5.76 -3.62 -2.29
N ALA A 76 -7.09 -3.57 -2.23
CA ALA A 76 -7.90 -4.31 -1.27
C ALA A 76 -7.88 -5.82 -1.55
N ASP A 77 -7.88 -6.23 -2.82
CA ASP A 77 -7.72 -7.63 -3.26
C ASP A 77 -6.24 -8.00 -3.41
N TRP A 78 -5.53 -7.99 -2.29
CA TRP A 78 -4.10 -8.26 -2.26
C TRP A 78 -3.81 -9.76 -2.28
N PRO A 79 -3.12 -10.28 -3.30
CA PRO A 79 -2.77 -11.69 -3.32
C PRO A 79 -1.56 -11.99 -2.44
N ASP A 80 -1.63 -13.13 -1.75
CA ASP A 80 -0.55 -13.65 -0.90
C ASP A 80 0.78 -13.79 -1.64
N SER A 81 0.75 -14.05 -2.95
CA SER A 81 1.94 -14.24 -3.79
C SER A 81 2.82 -13.00 -3.95
N LEU A 82 2.31 -11.79 -3.70
CA LEU A 82 3.12 -10.56 -3.74
C LEU A 82 4.09 -10.43 -2.57
N CYS A 83 3.86 -11.21 -1.52
CA CYS A 83 4.67 -11.25 -0.32
C CYS A 83 5.53 -12.51 -0.23
N GLU A 84 5.58 -13.33 -1.30
CA GLU A 84 6.53 -14.44 -1.39
C GLU A 84 7.98 -13.92 -1.27
N GLY A 85 8.73 -14.57 -0.38
CA GLY A 85 10.15 -14.29 -0.19
C GLY A 85 10.47 -13.06 0.66
N LEU A 86 9.62 -12.67 1.62
CA LEU A 86 9.85 -11.62 2.62
C LEU A 86 11.02 -11.94 3.61
N ALA A 87 12.22 -12.25 3.11
CA ALA A 87 13.49 -12.27 3.87
C ALA A 87 13.42 -12.87 5.29
N GLY A 88 13.00 -14.13 5.42
CA GLY A 88 12.86 -14.80 6.72
C GLY A 88 11.65 -14.31 7.52
N HIS A 89 10.65 -13.76 6.84
CA HIS A 89 9.34 -13.44 7.40
C HIS A 89 8.26 -13.94 6.44
N PHE A 90 7.07 -14.17 6.97
CA PHE A 90 5.86 -14.36 6.17
C PHE A 90 4.80 -13.31 6.52
N LEU A 91 3.96 -12.97 5.55
CA LEU A 91 2.81 -12.11 5.74
C LEU A 91 1.70 -12.94 6.41
N ALA A 92 1.32 -12.57 7.62
CA ALA A 92 0.27 -13.25 8.38
C ALA A 92 -1.11 -12.64 8.13
N GLU A 93 -1.16 -11.32 7.96
CA GLU A 93 -2.41 -10.59 7.75
C GLU A 93 -2.15 -9.33 6.92
N MET A 94 -3.10 -8.97 6.06
CA MET A 94 -3.10 -7.67 5.41
C MET A 94 -4.53 -7.15 5.25
N GLY A 95 -4.69 -5.85 5.46
CA GLY A 95 -5.94 -5.15 5.27
C GLY A 95 -5.73 -3.79 4.63
N VAL A 96 -6.74 -3.33 3.91
CA VAL A 96 -6.81 -1.96 3.38
C VAL A 96 -8.10 -1.33 3.87
N THR A 97 -7.99 -0.17 4.50
CA THR A 97 -9.14 0.62 4.97
C THR A 97 -9.24 1.90 4.16
N GLU A 98 -10.41 2.19 3.58
CA GLU A 98 -10.68 3.48 2.96
C GLU A 98 -10.87 4.56 4.04
N GLY A 99 -10.26 5.72 3.83
CA GLY A 99 -10.38 6.89 4.68
C GLY A 99 -11.19 8.00 4.00
N ALA A 100 -10.67 9.22 4.05
CA ALA A 100 -11.31 10.38 3.44
C ALA A 100 -11.43 10.23 1.92
N CYS A 101 -12.60 10.57 1.38
CA CYS A 101 -12.89 10.56 -0.05
C CYS A 101 -13.40 11.95 -0.46
N LEU A 102 -12.67 12.60 -1.36
CA LEU A 102 -12.99 13.93 -1.86
C LEU A 102 -13.21 13.87 -3.37
N HIS A 103 -14.37 14.36 -3.82
CA HIS A 103 -14.65 14.57 -5.23
C HIS A 103 -14.28 16.01 -5.57
N LEU A 104 -13.50 16.18 -6.63
CA LEU A 104 -13.07 17.48 -7.14
C LEU A 104 -13.98 17.92 -8.29
N ASP A 105 -14.17 19.23 -8.44
CA ASP A 105 -15.11 19.81 -9.43
C ASP A 105 -14.76 19.48 -10.89
N ASP A 106 -13.56 18.98 -11.15
CA ASP A 106 -13.07 18.57 -12.47
C ASP A 106 -13.30 17.08 -12.79
N GLY A 107 -14.07 16.38 -11.97
CA GLY A 107 -14.35 14.95 -12.12
C GLY A 107 -13.24 14.02 -11.63
N ARG A 108 -12.22 14.56 -10.94
CA ARG A 108 -11.22 13.77 -10.23
C ARG A 108 -11.68 13.41 -8.83
N MET A 109 -11.09 12.35 -8.30
CA MET A 109 -11.28 11.89 -6.94
C MET A 109 -9.93 11.85 -6.23
N SER A 110 -9.91 12.25 -4.97
CA SER A 110 -8.84 11.99 -4.02
C SER A 110 -9.35 11.02 -2.95
N LEU A 111 -8.65 9.90 -2.77
CA LEU A 111 -9.01 8.86 -1.81
C LEU A 111 -7.81 8.52 -0.93
N SER A 112 -7.95 8.70 0.37
CA SER A 112 -6.99 8.21 1.35
C SER A 112 -7.27 6.73 1.65
N LEU A 113 -6.22 5.94 1.71
CA LEU A 113 -6.22 4.53 2.08
C LEU A 113 -5.20 4.31 3.18
N ARG A 114 -5.50 3.43 4.12
CA ARG A 114 -4.52 2.89 5.07
C ARG A 114 -4.34 1.40 4.81
N LEU A 115 -3.13 1.01 4.45
CA LEU A 115 -2.73 -0.40 4.36
C LEU A 115 -2.08 -0.81 5.67
N GLU A 116 -2.53 -1.91 6.24
CA GLU A 116 -1.94 -2.51 7.44
C GLU A 116 -1.50 -3.93 7.11
N ALA A 117 -0.27 -4.29 7.49
CA ALA A 117 0.29 -5.61 7.28
C ALA A 117 0.93 -6.13 8.57
N LEU A 118 0.67 -7.39 8.91
CA LEU A 118 1.37 -8.11 9.98
C LEU A 118 2.33 -9.11 9.36
N THR A 119 3.61 -9.00 9.68
CA THR A 119 4.62 -9.99 9.31
C THR A 119 5.13 -10.72 10.53
N ILE A 120 5.37 -12.02 10.41
CA ILE A 120 5.95 -12.87 11.46
C ILE A 120 7.33 -13.33 11.00
N GLU A 121 8.31 -13.29 11.90
CA GLU A 121 9.66 -13.83 11.70
C GLU A 121 9.61 -15.36 11.61
N GLU A 122 10.35 -15.95 10.66
CA GLU A 122 10.55 -17.39 10.51
C GLU A 122 11.52 -17.98 11.54
#